data_AF-A0A833QJD4-F1
#
_entry.id   AF-A0A833QJD4-F1
#
_cell.length_a   1.000
_cell.length_b   1.000
_cell.length_c   1.000
_cell.angle_alpha   90.00
_cell.angle_beta   90.00
_cell.angle_gamma   90.00
#
_symmetry.space_group_name_H-M   'P 1'
#
loop_
_entity.id
_entity.type
_entity.pdbx_description
1 polymer ?
#
loop_
_entity_poly.entity_id
_entity_poly.type
_entity_poly.pdbx_seq_one_letter_code
_entity_poly.pdbx_strand_id
1 'polypeptide(L)'
;MGALSPQHPAMDALYSQWLLEKQDLLIHLLSVPQDRPDLQIPLIIRMLSHCAEYYNLKSQFAERYIFHILSAYWLTPVERSFLWLGDVKPSTIFQFVPSGLINDQRRMMEQLKRQIVQRQTELEEMMRQVEETMTVLMALAAVHGPVRNGEARGDAERRVAEMMRAVLYEADRLRKHVVIRIIQILSTGQTVQFLVSATNFHLWLRRYGLQSLHLMAHATVINFG
;
A
#
# COMPACT_ATOMS: atom_id res chain seq x y z
N MET A 1 -23.50 30.42 9.54
CA MET A 1 -23.92 29.04 9.22
C MET A 1 -23.59 28.76 7.76
N GLY A 2 -22.98 27.62 7.47
CA GLY A 2 -22.50 27.21 6.14
C GLY A 2 -20.98 27.28 6.05
N ALA A 3 -20.21 26.22 5.79
CA ALA A 3 -20.51 24.85 5.43
C ALA A 3 -19.77 23.90 6.37
N LEU A 4 -20.41 22.81 6.78
CA LEU A 4 -19.71 21.66 7.31
C LEU A 4 -18.74 21.21 6.22
N SER A 5 -17.43 21.37 6.45
CA SER A 5 -16.41 20.69 5.65
C SER A 5 -16.84 19.23 5.49
N PRO A 6 -16.72 18.62 4.29
CA PRO A 6 -16.98 17.20 4.14
C PRO A 6 -16.13 16.49 5.20
N GLN A 7 -16.77 15.71 6.08
CA GLN A 7 -16.06 14.96 7.10
C GLN A 7 -14.99 14.14 6.38
N HIS A 8 -13.74 14.57 6.53
CA HIS A 8 -12.61 13.95 5.88
C HIS A 8 -12.56 12.51 6.41
N PRO A 9 -12.46 11.49 5.54
CA PRO A 9 -12.41 10.12 6.04
C PRO A 9 -11.21 9.97 6.97
N ALA A 10 -11.47 9.44 8.17
CA ALA A 10 -10.45 9.31 9.21
C ALA A 10 -9.52 8.10 8.92
N MET A 11 -8.87 8.11 7.75
CA MET A 11 -7.93 7.07 7.32
C MET A 11 -6.82 6.83 8.34
N ASP A 12 -6.40 7.84 9.10
CA ASP A 12 -5.40 7.68 10.16
C ASP A 12 -5.89 6.83 11.34
N ALA A 13 -7.10 7.10 11.84
CA ALA A 13 -7.71 6.29 12.89
C ALA A 13 -7.97 4.86 12.40
N LEU A 14 -8.53 4.71 11.19
CA LEU A 14 -8.82 3.42 10.57
C LEU A 14 -7.55 2.60 10.34
N TYR A 15 -6.49 3.22 9.80
CA TYR A 15 -5.21 2.56 9.57
C TYR A 15 -4.52 2.16 10.87
N SER A 16 -4.54 3.04 11.87
CA SER A 16 -3.94 2.78 13.18
C SER A 16 -4.64 1.61 13.87
N GLN A 17 -5.98 1.57 13.84
CA GLN A 17 -6.75 0.44 14.36
C GLN A 17 -6.46 -0.85 13.57
N TRP A 18 -6.50 -0.79 12.24
CA TRP A 18 -6.23 -1.95 11.38
C TRP A 18 -4.85 -2.55 11.64
N LEU A 19 -3.84 -1.70 11.91
CA LEU A 19 -2.48 -2.14 12.18
C LEU A 19 -2.35 -2.83 13.57
N LEU A 20 -3.08 -2.34 14.58
CA LEU A 20 -3.16 -3.00 15.89
C LEU A 20 -3.80 -4.38 15.77
N GLU A 21 -4.94 -4.49 15.07
CA GLU A 21 -5.61 -5.77 14.83
C GLU A 21 -4.71 -6.75 14.05
N LYS A 22 -3.94 -6.25 13.08
CA LYS A 22 -2.93 -7.04 12.36
C LYS A 22 -1.82 -7.53 13.30
N GLN A 23 -1.37 -6.70 14.24
CA GLN A 23 -0.39 -7.09 15.25
C GLN A 23 -0.93 -8.20 16.17
N ASP A 24 -2.18 -8.09 16.61
CA ASP A 24 -2.81 -9.11 17.45
C ASP A 24 -2.93 -10.46 16.72
N LEU A 25 -3.32 -10.43 15.44
CA LEU A 25 -3.33 -11.63 14.60
C LEU A 25 -1.94 -12.27 14.46
N LEU A 26 -0.89 -11.45 14.36
CA LEU A 26 0.48 -11.94 14.31
C LEU A 26 0.88 -12.61 15.64
N ILE A 27 0.54 -12.00 16.77
CA ILE A 27 0.82 -12.56 18.11
C ILE A 27 0.11 -13.92 18.26
N HIS A 28 -1.16 -14.02 17.85
CA HIS A 28 -1.89 -15.28 17.86
C HIS A 28 -1.28 -16.33 16.93
N LEU A 29 -0.81 -15.93 15.75
CA LEU A 29 -0.16 -16.88 14.83
C LEU A 29 1.16 -17.41 15.41
N LEU A 30 1.91 -16.56 16.12
CA LEU A 30 3.17 -16.93 16.76
C LEU A 30 3.00 -17.81 18.02
N SER A 31 1.84 -17.77 18.68
CA SER A 31 1.56 -18.62 19.84
C SER A 31 1.21 -20.06 19.46
N VAL A 32 0.89 -20.33 18.20
CA VAL A 32 0.60 -21.68 17.71
C VAL A 32 1.91 -22.45 17.43
N PRO A 33 2.08 -23.67 17.98
CA PRO A 33 3.24 -24.52 17.70
C PRO A 33 3.45 -24.79 16.20
N GLN A 34 4.71 -24.88 15.77
CA GLN A 34 5.09 -25.05 14.36
C GLN A 34 4.63 -26.38 13.75
N ASP A 35 4.42 -27.40 14.57
CA ASP A 35 3.94 -28.74 14.21
C ASP A 35 2.41 -28.85 14.15
N ARG A 36 1.69 -27.72 14.28
CA ARG A 36 0.22 -27.66 14.27
C ARG A 36 -0.34 -26.86 13.07
N PRO A 37 -0.11 -27.32 11.82
CA PRO A 37 -0.61 -26.63 10.63
C PRO A 37 -2.14 -26.54 10.60
N ASP A 38 -2.84 -27.48 11.24
CA ASP A 38 -4.29 -27.50 11.43
C ASP A 38 -4.80 -26.23 12.13
N LEU A 39 -4.02 -25.71 13.08
CA LEU A 39 -4.35 -24.49 13.83
C LEU A 39 -3.78 -23.23 13.17
N GLN A 40 -2.67 -23.33 12.45
CA GLN A 40 -2.04 -22.20 11.76
C GLN A 40 -2.82 -21.75 10.52
N ILE A 41 -3.35 -22.68 9.72
CA ILE A 41 -4.03 -22.39 8.45
C ILE A 41 -5.21 -21.42 8.64
N PRO A 42 -6.13 -21.61 9.61
CA PRO A 42 -7.22 -20.65 9.85
C PRO A 42 -6.73 -19.23 10.17
N LEU A 43 -5.64 -19.10 10.95
CA LEU A 43 -5.06 -17.81 11.28
C LEU A 43 -4.37 -17.15 10.08
N ILE A 44 -3.72 -17.93 9.22
CA ILE A 44 -3.18 -17.46 7.94
C ILE A 44 -4.32 -16.90 7.08
N ILE A 45 -5.41 -17.64 6.92
CA ILE A 45 -6.57 -17.20 6.14
C ILE A 45 -7.17 -15.91 6.73
N ARG A 46 -7.28 -15.83 8.06
CA ARG A 46 -7.77 -14.62 8.74
C ARG A 46 -6.85 -13.42 8.51
N MET A 47 -5.54 -13.59 8.60
CA MET A 47 -4.54 -12.54 8.31
C MET A 47 -4.65 -12.04 6.86
N LEU A 48 -4.80 -12.96 5.90
CA LEU A 48 -4.98 -12.60 4.48
C LEU A 48 -6.29 -11.86 4.23
N SER A 49 -7.36 -12.28 4.89
CA SER A 49 -8.68 -11.63 4.82
C SER A 49 -8.62 -10.21 5.40
N HIS A 50 -7.98 -10.06 6.57
CA HIS A 50 -7.73 -8.76 7.21
C HIS A 50 -6.95 -7.79 6.30
N CYS A 51 -5.96 -8.31 5.57
CA CYS A 51 -5.23 -7.51 4.57
C CYS A 51 -6.14 -7.14 3.39
N ALA A 52 -6.94 -8.08 2.89
CA ALA A 52 -7.86 -7.83 1.78
C ALA A 52 -8.94 -6.80 2.12
N GLU A 53 -9.43 -6.79 3.35
CA GLU A 53 -10.40 -5.80 3.86
C GLU A 53 -9.85 -4.38 3.80
N TYR A 54 -8.58 -4.17 4.18
CA TYR A 54 -7.93 -2.86 4.04
C TYR A 54 -7.85 -2.39 2.59
N TYR A 55 -7.45 -3.25 1.66
CA TYR A 55 -7.40 -2.87 0.24
C TYR A 55 -8.81 -2.60 -0.32
N ASN A 56 -9.82 -3.34 0.11
CA ASN A 56 -11.20 -3.08 -0.28
C ASN A 56 -11.70 -1.71 0.23
N LEU A 57 -11.40 -1.38 1.49
CA LEU A 57 -11.71 -0.09 2.08
C LEU A 57 -11.00 1.05 1.32
N LYS A 58 -9.71 0.89 1.06
CA LYS A 58 -8.88 1.83 0.30
C LYS A 58 -9.44 2.07 -1.11
N SER A 59 -9.84 1.01 -1.81
CA SER A 59 -10.47 1.08 -3.13
C SER A 59 -11.79 1.86 -3.09
N GLN A 60 -12.64 1.61 -2.10
CA GLN A 60 -13.91 2.34 -1.95
C GLN A 60 -13.67 3.84 -1.70
N PHE A 61 -12.67 4.20 -0.90
CA PHE A 61 -12.30 5.60 -0.71
C PHE A 61 -11.73 6.23 -1.98
N ALA A 62 -10.94 5.49 -2.75
CA ALA A 62 -10.34 5.98 -3.98
C ALA A 62 -11.40 6.44 -4.99
N GLU A 63 -12.62 5.87 -4.98
CA GLU A 63 -13.71 6.29 -5.87
C GLU A 63 -14.11 7.76 -5.75
N ARG A 64 -13.94 8.35 -4.57
CA ARG A 64 -14.28 9.76 -4.33
C ARG A 64 -13.06 10.61 -3.98
N TYR A 65 -12.01 9.99 -3.46
CA TYR A 65 -10.89 10.68 -2.82
C TYR A 65 -9.53 10.15 -3.29
N ILE A 66 -9.38 9.81 -4.57
CA ILE A 66 -8.14 9.24 -5.13
C ILE A 66 -6.89 10.06 -4.79
N PHE A 67 -6.93 11.39 -4.87
CA PHE A 67 -5.78 12.23 -4.54
C PHE A 67 -5.40 12.16 -3.05
N HIS A 68 -6.38 11.99 -2.17
CA HIS A 68 -6.13 11.78 -0.73
C HIS A 68 -5.58 10.38 -0.47
N ILE A 69 -6.03 9.37 -1.23
CA ILE A 69 -5.47 8.02 -1.14
C ILE A 69 -4.01 7.99 -1.61
N LEU A 70 -3.69 8.67 -2.71
CA LEU A 70 -2.34 8.73 -3.25
C LEU A 70 -1.40 9.63 -2.44
N SER A 71 -1.91 10.66 -1.75
CA SER A 71 -1.09 11.45 -0.83
C SER A 71 -0.67 10.66 0.41
N ALA A 72 -1.42 9.59 0.74
CA ALA A 72 -1.18 8.70 1.86
C ALA A 72 -0.90 9.47 3.17
N TYR A 73 -1.68 10.53 3.42
CA TYR A 73 -1.45 11.49 4.51
C TYR A 73 -1.48 10.87 5.90
N TRP A 74 -2.09 9.69 6.06
CA TRP A 74 -2.13 8.93 7.31
C TRP A 74 -0.83 8.13 7.59
N LEU A 75 0.08 8.04 6.63
CA LEU A 75 1.36 7.36 6.76
C LEU A 75 2.46 8.31 7.20
N THR A 76 3.39 7.81 8.02
CA THR A 76 4.58 8.57 8.40
C THR A 76 5.49 8.82 7.19
N PRO A 77 6.39 9.83 7.22
CA PRO A 77 7.34 10.06 6.12
C PRO A 77 8.19 8.83 5.78
N VAL A 78 8.58 8.05 6.80
CA VAL A 78 9.32 6.79 6.61
C VAL A 78 8.47 5.75 5.91
N GLU A 79 7.21 5.57 6.29
CA GLU A 79 6.30 4.66 5.55
C GLU A 79 6.11 5.13 4.10
N ARG A 80 5.95 6.44 3.89
CA ARG A 80 5.74 7.04 2.56
C ARG A 80 6.94 6.84 1.62
N SER A 81 8.17 6.74 2.13
CA SER A 81 9.35 6.51 1.29
C SER A 81 9.39 5.12 0.64
N PHE A 82 8.53 4.19 1.05
CA PHE A 82 8.42 2.85 0.46
C PHE A 82 7.22 2.69 -0.50
N LEU A 83 6.44 3.75 -0.72
CA LEU A 83 5.29 3.71 -1.62
C LEU A 83 5.74 3.67 -3.08
N TRP A 84 5.02 2.88 -3.86
CA TRP A 84 5.10 2.79 -5.31
C TRP A 84 3.67 2.66 -5.81
N LEU A 85 3.10 3.64 -6.52
CA LEU A 85 1.70 3.58 -6.97
C LEU A 85 0.72 3.27 -5.81
N GLY A 86 0.81 4.06 -4.74
CA GLY A 86 -0.12 4.05 -3.62
C GLY A 86 0.16 3.05 -2.48
N ASP A 87 1.07 2.08 -2.62
CA ASP A 87 1.48 1.15 -1.54
C ASP A 87 2.82 0.47 -1.86
N VAL A 88 3.25 -0.51 -1.07
CA VAL A 88 4.51 -1.24 -1.27
C VAL A 88 4.67 -1.77 -2.71
N LYS A 89 5.88 -1.65 -3.25
CA LYS A 89 6.26 -2.16 -4.58
C LYS A 89 6.20 -3.71 -4.61
N PRO A 90 5.44 -4.37 -5.50
CA PRO A 90 5.27 -5.83 -5.49
C PRO A 90 6.55 -6.68 -5.45
N SER A 91 7.62 -6.25 -6.13
CA SER A 91 8.91 -6.95 -6.12
C SER A 91 9.64 -6.94 -4.76
N THR A 92 9.34 -5.99 -3.87
CA THR A 92 9.97 -5.95 -2.53
C THR A 92 9.36 -6.99 -1.60
N ILE A 93 8.14 -7.46 -1.87
CA ILE A 93 7.48 -8.52 -1.07
C ILE A 93 8.32 -9.80 -1.04
N PHE A 94 9.08 -10.09 -2.11
CA PHE A 94 9.99 -11.24 -2.17
C PHE A 94 11.12 -11.18 -1.14
N GLN A 95 11.45 -10.01 -0.58
CA GLN A 95 12.49 -9.87 0.45
C GLN A 95 12.10 -10.55 1.76
N PHE A 96 10.81 -10.83 1.97
CA PHE A 96 10.29 -11.50 3.17
C PHE A 96 10.16 -13.01 3.00
N VAL A 97 10.46 -13.55 1.81
CA VAL A 97 10.40 -14.99 1.55
C VAL A 97 11.54 -15.67 2.32
N PRO A 98 11.27 -16.78 3.05
CA PRO A 98 12.30 -17.47 3.83
C PRO A 98 13.38 -18.08 2.94
N SER A 99 14.63 -18.14 3.44
CA SER A 99 15.79 -18.65 2.70
C SER A 99 15.77 -20.17 2.47
N GLY A 100 15.07 -20.93 3.32
CA GLY A 100 15.01 -22.39 3.31
C GLY A 100 14.08 -23.00 2.24
N LEU A 101 14.05 -22.47 1.02
CA LEU A 101 13.25 -23.02 -0.08
C LEU A 101 13.92 -24.26 -0.69
N ILE A 102 13.12 -25.28 -1.00
CA ILE A 102 13.58 -26.41 -1.83
C ILE A 102 13.74 -25.97 -3.29
N ASN A 103 14.44 -26.78 -4.10
CA ASN A 103 14.82 -26.40 -5.47
C ASN A 103 13.63 -26.01 -6.35
N ASP A 104 12.52 -26.76 -6.29
CA ASP A 104 11.32 -26.46 -7.08
C ASP A 104 10.66 -25.15 -6.62
N GLN A 105 10.52 -24.94 -5.31
CA GLN A 105 10.01 -23.69 -4.76
C GLN A 105 10.87 -22.48 -5.19
N ARG A 106 12.21 -22.62 -5.16
CA ARG A 106 13.13 -21.57 -5.59
C ARG A 106 12.93 -21.23 -7.06
N ARG A 107 12.87 -22.24 -7.93
CA ARG A 107 12.62 -22.05 -9.37
C ARG A 107 11.29 -21.36 -9.63
N MET A 108 10.22 -21.80 -8.97
CA MET A 108 8.89 -21.18 -9.07
C MET A 108 8.89 -19.74 -8.58
N MET A 109 9.61 -19.45 -7.48
CA MET A 109 9.73 -18.11 -6.90
C MET A 109 10.48 -17.16 -7.84
N GLU A 110 11.58 -17.60 -8.45
CA GLU A 110 12.33 -16.82 -9.43
C GLU A 110 11.51 -16.53 -10.68
N GLN A 111 10.76 -17.52 -11.18
CA GLN A 111 9.85 -17.34 -12.30
C GLN A 111 8.74 -16.33 -11.97
N LEU A 112 8.12 -16.47 -10.79
CA LEU A 112 7.10 -15.54 -10.32
C LEU A 112 7.68 -14.13 -10.21
N LYS A 113 8.87 -13.96 -9.64
CA LYS A 113 9.54 -12.66 -9.52
C LYS A 113 9.75 -11.99 -10.87
N ARG A 114 10.20 -12.72 -11.89
CA ARG A 114 10.35 -12.20 -13.27
C ARG A 114 9.01 -11.73 -13.83
N GLN A 115 7.94 -12.51 -13.68
CA GLN A 115 6.60 -12.13 -14.13
C GLN A 115 6.07 -10.89 -13.43
N ILE A 116 6.28 -10.77 -12.11
CA ILE A 116 5.87 -9.60 -11.34
C ILE A 116 6.64 -8.36 -11.81
N VAL A 117 7.96 -8.43 -11.97
CA VAL A 117 8.77 -7.30 -12.45
C VAL A 117 8.32 -6.83 -13.83
N GLN A 118 8.00 -7.75 -14.75
CA GLN A 118 7.46 -7.38 -16.06
C GLN A 118 6.13 -6.61 -15.96
N ARG A 119 5.17 -7.10 -15.18
CA ARG A 119 3.89 -6.40 -14.95
C ARG A 119 4.06 -5.06 -14.24
N GLN A 120 5.09 -4.91 -13.40
CA GLN A 120 5.39 -3.62 -12.78
C GLN A 120 5.83 -2.59 -13.82
N THR A 121 6.61 -2.98 -14.83
CA THR A 121 7.01 -2.08 -15.92
C THR A 121 5.79 -1.62 -16.73
N GLU A 122 4.82 -2.51 -16.97
CA GLU A 122 3.55 -2.15 -17.63
C GLU A 122 2.75 -1.10 -16.81
N LEU A 123 2.75 -1.22 -15.48
CA LEU A 123 2.09 -0.25 -14.59
C LEU A 123 2.84 1.09 -14.48
N GLU A 124 4.17 1.06 -14.49
CA GLU A 124 5.02 2.25 -14.55
C GLU A 124 4.75 3.02 -15.85
N GLU A 125 4.54 2.31 -16.96
CA GLU A 125 4.14 2.90 -18.23
C GLU A 125 2.73 3.52 -18.19
N MET A 126 1.76 2.86 -17.56
CA MET A 126 0.43 3.46 -17.36
C MET A 126 0.51 4.74 -16.53
N MET A 127 1.33 4.75 -15.47
CA MET A 127 1.54 5.96 -14.65
C MET A 127 2.19 7.08 -15.47
N ARG A 128 3.16 6.75 -16.34
CA ARG A 128 3.77 7.73 -17.25
C ARG A 128 2.73 8.41 -18.15
N GLN A 129 1.74 7.67 -18.64
CA GLN A 129 0.64 8.25 -19.44
C GLN A 129 -0.25 9.19 -18.61
N VAL A 130 -0.46 8.90 -17.32
CA VAL A 130 -1.14 9.82 -16.39
C VAL A 130 -0.35 11.12 -16.27
N GLU A 131 0.96 11.02 -16.04
CA GLU A 131 1.86 12.17 -15.87
C GLU A 131 1.94 13.04 -17.14
N GLU A 132 2.03 12.41 -18.32
CA GLU A 132 2.00 13.09 -19.61
C GLU A 132 0.67 13.84 -19.81
N THR A 133 -0.46 13.18 -19.52
CA THR A 133 -1.79 13.79 -19.62
C THR A 133 -1.93 14.98 -18.66
N MET A 134 -1.48 14.82 -17.41
CA MET A 134 -1.50 15.89 -16.41
C MET A 134 -0.65 17.08 -16.86
N THR A 135 0.54 16.84 -17.40
CA THR A 135 1.46 17.88 -17.90
C THR A 135 0.82 18.70 -19.02
N VAL A 136 0.18 18.04 -19.99
CA VAL A 136 -0.53 18.71 -21.08
C VAL A 136 -1.68 19.57 -20.55
N LEU A 137 -2.48 19.04 -19.62
CA LEU A 137 -3.59 19.78 -19.02
C LEU A 137 -3.11 21.03 -18.26
N MET A 138 -2.02 20.91 -17.50
CA MET A 138 -1.40 22.04 -16.79
C MET A 138 -0.86 23.10 -17.74
N ALA A 139 -0.21 22.69 -18.83
CA ALA A 139 0.31 23.60 -19.85
C ALA A 139 -0.81 24.39 -20.55
N LEU A 140 -1.91 23.72 -20.92
CA LEU A 140 -3.08 24.37 -21.53
C LEU A 140 -3.70 25.41 -20.60
N ALA A 141 -3.80 25.11 -19.29
CA ALA A 141 -4.29 26.04 -18.28
C ALA A 141 -3.38 27.26 -18.07
N ALA A 142 -2.06 27.10 -18.24
CA ALA A 142 -1.12 28.21 -18.14
C ALA A 142 -1.22 29.17 -19.35
N VAL A 143 -1.41 28.64 -20.56
CA VAL A 143 -1.46 29.44 -21.81
C VAL A 143 -2.79 30.19 -21.98
N HIS A 144 -3.91 29.55 -21.64
CA HIS A 144 -5.25 30.13 -21.86
C HIS A 144 -5.76 30.94 -20.66
N GLY A 145 -4.94 31.11 -19.62
CA GLY A 145 -5.37 31.61 -18.30
C GLY A 145 -6.24 30.60 -17.56
N PRO A 146 -6.62 30.87 -16.29
CA PRO A 146 -7.59 30.02 -15.59
C PRO A 146 -8.82 29.91 -16.49
N VAL A 147 -9.18 28.68 -16.87
CA VAL A 147 -10.37 28.45 -17.68
C VAL A 147 -11.52 29.12 -16.94
N ARG A 148 -12.05 30.20 -17.51
CA ARG A 148 -13.15 30.98 -16.90
C ARG A 148 -14.41 30.12 -16.71
N ASN A 149 -14.42 28.92 -17.30
CA ASN A 149 -15.44 27.88 -17.13
C ASN A 149 -14.96 26.84 -16.11
N GLY A 150 -15.57 26.81 -14.92
CA GLY A 150 -15.30 25.79 -13.90
C GLY A 150 -15.53 24.35 -14.38
N GLU A 151 -16.32 24.17 -15.44
CA GLU A 151 -16.62 22.87 -16.07
C GLU A 151 -15.37 22.22 -16.70
N ALA A 152 -14.61 22.93 -17.53
CA ALA A 152 -13.45 22.33 -18.21
C ALA A 152 -12.29 21.98 -17.25
N ARG A 153 -12.13 22.75 -16.17
CA ARG A 153 -11.19 22.40 -15.09
C ARG A 153 -11.65 21.14 -14.35
N GLY A 154 -12.95 21.04 -14.06
CA GLY A 154 -13.54 19.85 -13.46
C GLY A 154 -13.39 18.61 -14.35
N ASP A 155 -13.53 18.75 -15.67
CA ASP A 155 -13.36 17.66 -16.63
C ASP A 155 -11.93 17.12 -16.66
N ALA A 156 -10.95 18.04 -16.67
CA ALA A 156 -9.53 17.72 -16.62
C ALA A 156 -9.16 16.95 -15.34
N GLU A 157 -9.61 17.45 -14.18
CA GLU A 157 -9.37 16.80 -12.89
C GLU A 157 -10.04 15.42 -12.81
N ARG A 158 -11.28 15.29 -13.29
CA ARG A 158 -12.00 14.00 -13.35
C ARG A 158 -11.27 12.98 -14.23
N ARG A 159 -10.78 13.39 -15.39
CA ARG A 159 -10.02 12.51 -16.29
C ARG A 159 -8.74 11.99 -15.63
N VAL A 160 -7.97 12.86 -14.99
CA VAL A 160 -6.75 12.45 -14.25
C VAL A 160 -7.12 11.51 -13.10
N ALA A 161 -8.17 11.83 -12.34
CA ALA A 161 -8.66 11.00 -11.24
C ALA A 161 -9.10 9.59 -11.69
N GLU A 162 -9.76 9.47 -12.84
CA GLU A 162 -10.14 8.19 -13.45
C GLU A 162 -8.91 7.36 -13.84
N MET A 163 -7.93 7.96 -14.52
CA MET A 163 -6.71 7.25 -14.91
C MET A 163 -5.88 6.82 -13.68
N MET A 164 -5.76 7.68 -12.67
CA MET A 164 -5.09 7.36 -11.41
C MET A 164 -5.78 6.20 -10.65
N ARG A 165 -7.12 6.17 -10.63
CA ARG A 165 -7.87 5.04 -10.07
C ARG A 165 -7.58 3.73 -10.80
N ALA A 166 -7.53 3.76 -12.13
CA ALA A 166 -7.18 2.58 -12.92
C ALA A 166 -5.77 2.05 -12.62
N VAL A 167 -4.77 2.95 -12.51
CA VAL A 167 -3.41 2.58 -12.13
C VAL A 167 -3.37 1.99 -10.71
N LEU A 168 -4.01 2.65 -9.74
CA LEU A 168 -4.06 2.17 -8.36
C LEU A 168 -4.72 0.78 -8.26
N TYR A 169 -5.84 0.58 -8.97
CA TYR A 169 -6.57 -0.67 -9.01
C TYR A 169 -5.70 -1.82 -9.52
N GLU A 170 -5.01 -1.62 -10.66
CA GLU A 170 -4.12 -2.66 -11.20
C GLU A 170 -2.88 -2.91 -10.34
N ALA A 171 -2.34 -1.87 -9.69
CA ALA A 171 -1.27 -2.02 -8.71
C ALA A 171 -1.71 -2.85 -7.49
N ASP A 172 -2.89 -2.58 -6.92
CA ASP A 172 -3.46 -3.33 -5.80
C ASP A 172 -3.78 -4.78 -6.20
N ARG A 173 -4.27 -5.02 -7.42
CA ARG A 173 -4.45 -6.36 -7.98
C ARG A 173 -3.12 -7.11 -8.06
N LEU A 174 -2.05 -6.47 -8.52
CA LEU A 174 -0.72 -7.09 -8.60
C LEU A 174 -0.16 -7.43 -7.21
N ARG A 175 -0.38 -6.57 -6.21
CA ARG A 175 -0.01 -6.83 -4.80
C ARG A 175 -0.74 -8.04 -4.23
N LYS A 176 -2.07 -8.10 -4.42
CA LYS A 176 -2.87 -9.25 -4.01
C LYS A 176 -2.39 -10.53 -4.71
N HIS A 177 -2.14 -10.45 -6.02
CA HIS A 177 -1.69 -11.57 -6.82
C HIS A 177 -0.35 -12.12 -6.31
N VAL A 178 0.67 -11.28 -6.09
CA VAL A 178 1.99 -11.76 -5.66
C VAL A 178 1.93 -12.43 -4.30
N VAL A 179 1.18 -11.89 -3.33
CA VAL A 179 1.02 -12.51 -2.01
C VAL A 179 0.37 -13.89 -2.15
N ILE A 180 -0.74 -14.01 -2.89
CA ILE A 180 -1.43 -15.28 -3.10
C ILE A 180 -0.52 -16.30 -3.80
N ARG A 181 0.25 -15.87 -4.80
CA ARG A 181 1.15 -16.78 -5.52
C ARG A 181 2.33 -17.24 -4.66
N ILE A 182 2.89 -16.35 -3.82
CA ILE A 182 3.94 -16.72 -2.88
C ILE A 182 3.43 -17.80 -1.91
N ILE A 183 2.31 -17.57 -1.24
CA ILE A 183 1.79 -18.55 -0.25
C ILE A 183 1.38 -19.88 -0.88
N GLN A 184 1.02 -19.91 -2.17
CA GLN A 184 0.75 -21.16 -2.90
C GLN A 184 2.02 -21.95 -3.23
N ILE A 185 3.19 -21.30 -3.25
CA ILE A 185 4.49 -21.95 -3.45
C ILE A 185 5.05 -22.46 -2.12
N LEU A 186 4.83 -21.70 -1.03
CA LEU A 186 5.38 -21.99 0.28
C LEU A 186 4.61 -23.10 1.00
N SER A 187 5.30 -23.82 1.90
CA SER A 187 4.65 -24.67 2.90
C SER A 187 3.95 -23.81 3.96
N THR A 188 3.14 -24.41 4.84
CA THR A 188 2.47 -23.70 5.94
C THR A 188 3.48 -22.98 6.83
N GLY A 189 4.51 -23.68 7.32
CA GLY A 189 5.55 -23.07 8.18
C GLY A 189 6.31 -21.94 7.48
N GLN A 190 6.65 -22.11 6.20
CA GLN A 190 7.28 -21.03 5.41
C GLN A 190 6.34 -19.84 5.20
N THR A 191 5.04 -20.08 5.03
CA THR A 191 4.01 -19.03 4.94
C THR A 191 3.92 -18.24 6.24
N VAL A 192 3.96 -18.93 7.39
CA VAL A 192 4.03 -18.26 8.70
C VAL A 192 5.27 -17.37 8.79
N GLN A 193 6.46 -17.88 8.46
CA GLN A 193 7.70 -17.10 8.48
C GLN A 193 7.64 -15.87 7.56
N PHE A 194 7.07 -16.03 6.36
CA PHE A 194 6.86 -14.95 5.40
C PHE A 194 5.94 -13.85 5.96
N LEU A 195 4.76 -14.23 6.49
CA LEU A 195 3.80 -13.29 7.06
C LEU A 195 4.36 -12.57 8.30
N VAL A 196 5.11 -13.28 9.13
CA VAL A 196 5.79 -12.72 10.30
C VAL A 196 6.81 -11.66 9.87
N SER A 197 7.67 -11.99 8.91
CA SER A 197 8.71 -11.08 8.42
C SER A 197 8.11 -9.82 7.79
N ALA A 198 7.10 -9.98 6.92
CA ALA A 198 6.41 -8.87 6.29
C ALA A 198 5.67 -7.98 7.30
N THR A 199 4.98 -8.58 8.28
CA THR A 199 4.22 -7.82 9.29
C THR A 199 5.15 -7.10 10.26
N ASN A 200 6.22 -7.75 10.72
CA ASN A 200 7.21 -7.11 11.58
C ASN A 200 7.89 -5.93 10.90
N PHE A 201 8.22 -6.05 9.62
CA PHE A 201 8.76 -4.93 8.85
C PHE A 201 7.77 -3.77 8.76
N HIS A 202 6.49 -4.06 8.49
CA HIS A 202 5.44 -3.03 8.46
C HIS A 202 5.26 -2.32 9.80
N LEU A 203 5.19 -3.08 10.90
CA LEU A 203 5.11 -2.53 12.26
C LEU A 203 6.35 -1.70 12.62
N TRP A 204 7.53 -2.17 12.20
CA TRP A 204 8.78 -1.46 12.39
C TRP A 204 8.78 -0.10 11.68
N LEU A 205 8.37 -0.05 10.40
CA LEU A 205 8.25 1.20 9.64
C LEU A 205 7.37 2.21 10.37
N ARG A 206 6.18 1.77 10.83
CA ARG A 206 5.25 2.65 11.57
C ARG A 206 5.88 3.17 12.86
N ARG A 207 6.42 2.26 13.69
CA ARG A 207 7.01 2.64 14.99
C ARG A 207 8.19 3.59 14.82
N TYR A 208 9.09 3.29 13.90
CA TYR A 208 10.27 4.13 13.63
C TYR A 208 9.86 5.50 13.05
N GLY A 209 8.88 5.52 12.14
CA GLY A 209 8.32 6.76 11.60
C GLY A 209 7.71 7.66 12.66
N LEU A 210 6.97 7.09 13.62
CA LEU A 210 6.38 7.88 14.72
C LEU A 210 7.45 8.41 15.70
N GLN A 211 8.47 7.60 16.01
CA GLN A 211 9.57 8.02 16.88
C GLN A 211 10.41 9.16 16.27
N SER A 212 10.72 9.08 14.97
CA SER A 212 11.52 10.12 14.30
C SER A 212 10.81 11.48 14.27
N LEU A 213 9.49 11.49 14.09
CA LEU A 213 8.67 12.72 14.17
C LEU A 213 8.71 13.35 15.57
N HIS A 214 8.67 12.54 16.63
CA HIS A 214 8.75 13.02 18.01
C HIS A 214 10.11 13.70 18.29
N LEU A 215 11.22 13.11 17.83
CA LEU A 215 12.56 13.68 17.98
C LEU A 215 12.71 15.03 17.24
N MET A 216 12.12 15.15 16.05
CA MET A 216 12.11 16.39 15.26
C MET A 216 11.29 17.51 15.94
N ALA A 217 10.16 17.16 16.55
CA ALA A 217 9.33 18.12 17.28
C ALA A 217 10.07 18.69 18.51
N HIS A 218 10.79 17.86 19.26
CA HIS A 218 11.60 18.30 20.40
C HIS A 218 12.80 19.16 19.99
N ALA A 219 13.50 18.82 18.90
CA ALA A 219 14.62 19.61 18.40
C ALA A 219 14.20 21.01 17.91
N THR A 220 12.97 21.16 17.41
CA THR A 220 12.44 22.44 16.96
C THR A 220 12.09 23.36 18.14
N VAL A 221 11.63 22.80 19.27
CA VAL A 221 11.31 23.59 20.48
C VAL A 221 12.57 24.11 21.17
N ILE A 222 13.68 23.37 21.11
CA ILE A 222 14.95 23.77 21.76
C ILE A 222 15.68 24.87 20.98
N ASN A 223 15.46 25.00 19.68
CA ASN A 223 16.12 26.02 18.83
C ASN A 223 15.36 27.35 18.73
N PHE A 224 14.21 27.49 19.39
CA PHE A 224 13.42 28.74 19.46
C PHE A 224 13.12 29.18 20.91
N GLY A 225 13.89 28.70 21.89
CA GLY A 225 13.81 29.07 23.30
C GLY A 225 15.02 29.86 23.79
#